data_AF-A0A3N4YVH4-F1
#
_entry.id   AF-A0A3N4YVH4-F1
#
_cell.length_a   1.000
_cell.length_b   1.000
_cell.length_c   1.000
_cell.angle_alpha   90.00
_cell.angle_beta   90.00
_cell.angle_gamma   90.00
#
_symmetry.space_group_name_H-M   'P 1'
#
loop_
_entity.id
_entity.type
_entity.pdbx_description
1 polymer ?
#
loop_
_entity_poly.entity_id
_entity_poly.type
_entity_poly.pdbx_seq_one_letter_code
_entity_poly.pdbx_strand_id
1 'polypeptide(L)'
;MIDAPPAPNDGRVAVRLRPPGWRDPRLLAGIVLVAISVALGSWLVASAGRTVPVFVADGALTPGEPVTRAALRVVDVRMSAGLDRYLRADEELPSGLVAQRVVADGELVSRSGLGDRSTMRSVTLPISGGVSERIRPGAVADLWFVPDGGPGAAPGGTRGTSSGGSEPDTLAEDVVIEQVEVPDGALVVAGTTTLHVLVEQDALPRVLGALAEPGSLAVVPVGGAVR
;
A
#
# COMPACT_ATOMS: atom_id res chain seq x y z
N MET A 1 47.21 77.35 54.21
CA MET A 1 46.24 76.26 54.07
C MET A 1 46.26 75.81 52.61
N ILE A 2 46.86 74.63 52.39
CA ILE A 2 46.75 73.67 51.26
C ILE A 2 45.35 73.73 50.62
N ASP A 3 45.05 73.46 49.36
CA ASP A 3 45.69 73.21 48.05
C ASP A 3 44.51 73.06 47.07
N ALA A 4 44.71 73.30 45.78
CA ALA A 4 44.26 72.42 44.71
C ALA A 4 44.41 73.12 43.34
N PRO A 5 45.22 72.58 42.41
CA PRO A 5 45.24 73.02 41.03
C PRO A 5 43.93 72.63 40.31
N PRO A 6 43.48 73.41 39.31
CA PRO A 6 42.30 73.06 38.53
C PRO A 6 42.55 71.74 37.79
N ALA A 7 41.68 70.75 38.01
CA ALA A 7 41.77 69.46 37.36
C ALA A 7 41.72 69.63 35.82
N PRO A 8 42.55 68.87 35.06
CA PRO A 8 42.45 68.86 33.61
C PRO A 8 41.07 68.32 33.21
N ASN A 9 40.37 69.06 32.35
CA ASN A 9 39.17 68.55 31.72
C ASN A 9 39.59 67.43 30.76
N ASP A 10 39.53 66.19 31.25
CA ASP A 10 39.60 64.99 30.42
C ASP A 10 38.34 64.96 29.57
N GLY A 11 38.36 65.75 28.49
CA GLY A 11 37.38 65.71 27.44
C GLY A 11 37.35 64.30 26.89
N ARG A 12 36.42 63.48 27.39
CA ARG A 12 36.08 62.21 26.76
C ARG A 12 35.64 62.57 25.35
N VAL A 13 36.54 62.34 24.40
CA VAL A 13 36.24 62.46 22.98
C VAL A 13 35.10 61.50 22.70
N ALA A 14 33.89 62.04 22.63
CA ALA A 14 32.73 61.28 22.22
C ALA A 14 32.99 60.88 20.75
N VAL A 15 33.40 59.64 20.55
CA VAL A 15 33.58 59.04 19.23
C VAL A 15 32.21 59.07 18.56
N ARG A 16 31.98 60.07 17.71
CA ARG A 16 30.76 60.14 16.89
C ARG A 16 30.84 58.99 15.90
N LEU A 17 30.11 57.91 16.19
CA LEU A 17 29.90 56.81 15.25
C LEU A 17 29.22 57.41 14.02
N ARG A 18 29.99 57.57 12.94
CA ARG A 18 29.48 58.06 11.67
C ARG A 18 28.53 57.00 11.14
N PRO A 19 27.25 57.31 10.90
CA PRO A 19 26.32 56.32 10.39
C PRO A 19 26.86 55.83 9.04
N PRO A 20 26.98 54.51 8.83
CA PRO A 20 27.49 53.97 7.58
C PRO A 20 26.59 54.46 6.45
N GLY A 21 27.16 55.27 5.56
CA GLY A 21 26.45 55.77 4.40
C GLY A 21 26.12 54.59 3.49
N TRP A 22 24.90 54.54 2.96
CA TRP A 22 24.43 53.52 2.02
C TRP A 22 25.28 53.32 0.74
N ARG A 23 26.35 54.11 0.58
CA ARG A 23 27.33 54.03 -0.52
C ARG A 23 28.68 53.45 -0.10
N ASP A 24 28.82 52.90 1.10
CA ASP A 24 30.06 52.24 1.51
C ASP A 24 30.19 50.88 0.79
N PRO A 25 31.20 50.67 -0.07
CA PRO A 25 31.39 49.42 -0.79
C PRO A 25 31.57 48.21 0.15
N ARG A 26 32.03 48.42 1.38
CA ARG A 26 32.18 47.34 2.38
C ARG A 26 30.84 46.90 2.95
N LEU A 27 29.92 47.85 3.17
CA LEU A 27 28.56 47.54 3.60
C LEU A 27 27.82 46.78 2.48
N LEU A 28 27.95 47.24 1.24
CA LEU A 28 27.39 46.56 0.07
C LEU A 28 27.93 45.13 -0.06
N ALA A 29 29.25 44.93 0.11
CA ALA A 29 29.86 43.60 0.07
C ALA A 29 29.32 42.69 1.18
N GLY A 30 29.17 43.19 2.41
CA GLY A 30 28.57 42.44 3.52
C GLY A 30 27.11 42.04 3.23
N ILE A 31 26.31 42.98 2.71
CA ILE A 31 24.91 42.72 2.35
C ILE A 31 24.81 41.65 1.24
N VAL A 32 25.65 41.75 0.20
CA VAL A 32 25.69 40.76 -0.89
C VAL A 32 26.09 39.38 -0.37
N LEU A 33 27.09 39.31 0.51
CA LEU A 33 27.51 38.05 1.12
C LEU A 33 26.38 37.40 1.94
N VAL A 34 25.68 38.20 2.76
CA VAL A 34 24.52 37.73 3.52
C VAL A 34 23.40 37.27 2.58
N ALA A 35 23.09 38.02 1.53
CA ALA A 35 22.07 37.67 0.55
C ALA A 35 22.38 36.34 -0.16
N ILE A 36 23.63 36.12 -0.57
CA ILE A 36 24.07 34.86 -1.18
C ILE A 36 23.95 33.70 -0.19
N SER A 37 24.39 33.89 1.05
CA SER A 37 24.30 32.85 2.09
C SER A 37 22.85 32.44 2.36
N VAL A 38 21.94 33.42 2.48
CA VAL A 38 20.50 33.16 2.67
C VAL A 38 19.90 32.49 1.43
N ALA A 39 20.26 32.92 0.22
CA ALA A 39 19.77 32.31 -1.01
C ALA A 39 20.22 30.84 -1.13
N LEU A 40 21.50 30.55 -0.84
CA LEU A 40 22.02 29.18 -0.84
C LEU A 40 21.38 28.32 0.25
N GLY A 41 21.22 28.86 1.46
CA GLY A 41 20.56 28.17 2.56
C GLY A 41 19.09 27.86 2.25
N SER A 42 18.34 28.86 1.75
CA SER A 42 16.95 28.70 1.32
C SER A 42 16.82 27.69 0.19
N TRP A 43 17.70 27.75 -0.81
CA TRP A 43 17.72 26.79 -1.92
C TRP A 43 18.01 25.37 -1.44
N LEU A 44 18.97 25.18 -0.54
CA LEU A 44 19.28 23.87 0.03
C LEU A 44 18.09 23.29 0.81
N VAL A 45 17.46 24.10 1.66
CA VAL A 45 16.27 23.70 2.43
C VAL A 45 15.09 23.38 1.51
N ALA A 46 14.84 24.22 0.49
CA ALA A 46 13.80 23.99 -0.50
C ALA A 46 14.07 22.72 -1.33
N SER A 47 15.33 22.50 -1.71
CA SER A 47 15.74 21.31 -2.47
C SER A 47 15.53 20.01 -1.68
N ALA A 48 15.75 20.06 -0.37
CA ALA A 48 15.54 18.94 0.53
C ALA A 48 14.03 18.68 0.79
N GLY A 49 13.19 19.71 0.74
CA GLY A 49 11.76 19.62 1.02
C GLY A 49 10.86 19.19 -0.15
N ARG A 50 11.41 18.91 -1.33
CA ARG A 50 10.59 18.54 -2.50
C ARG A 50 9.94 17.16 -2.30
N THR A 51 8.62 17.17 -2.21
CA THR A 51 7.75 15.98 -2.32
C THR A 51 7.15 15.91 -3.71
N VAL A 52 6.77 14.71 -4.12
CA VAL A 52 5.97 14.49 -5.33
C VAL A 52 4.70 13.74 -4.92
N PRO A 53 3.51 14.21 -5.32
CA PRO A 53 2.27 13.52 -5.02
C PRO A 53 2.16 12.28 -5.92
N VAL A 54 1.94 11.11 -5.32
CA VAL A 54 1.72 9.85 -6.03
C VAL A 54 0.44 9.18 -5.56
N PHE A 55 -0.11 8.32 -6.39
CA PHE A 55 -1.24 7.50 -6.00
C PHE A 55 -0.79 6.28 -5.18
N VAL A 56 -1.52 6.03 -4.10
CA VAL A 56 -1.50 4.79 -3.34
C VAL A 56 -2.89 4.17 -3.35
N ALA A 57 -2.98 2.86 -3.20
CA ALA A 57 -4.26 2.17 -3.14
C ALA A 57 -5.06 2.57 -1.88
N ASP A 58 -6.37 2.71 -2.04
CA ASP A 58 -7.34 2.95 -0.97
C ASP A 58 -8.17 1.68 -0.77
N GLY A 59 -7.62 0.73 -0.03
CA GLY A 59 -8.02 -0.69 -0.07
C GLY A 59 -7.14 -1.52 -1.00
N ALA A 60 -7.21 -2.85 -0.86
CA ALA A 60 -6.43 -3.75 -1.70
C ALA A 60 -7.03 -3.84 -3.12
N LEU A 61 -6.22 -3.58 -4.14
CA LEU A 61 -6.61 -3.77 -5.54
C LEU A 61 -6.27 -5.19 -5.97
N THR A 62 -7.23 -5.88 -6.58
CA THR A 62 -7.07 -7.27 -7.01
C THR A 62 -6.88 -7.38 -8.53
N PRO A 63 -6.18 -8.42 -9.04
CA PRO A 63 -5.97 -8.57 -10.47
C PRO A 63 -7.28 -8.58 -11.28
N GLY A 64 -7.40 -7.63 -12.23
CA GLY A 64 -8.60 -7.43 -13.06
C GLY A 64 -9.46 -6.25 -12.61
N GLU A 65 -9.24 -5.74 -11.41
CA GLU A 65 -9.97 -4.60 -10.88
C GLU A 65 -9.59 -3.30 -11.61
N PRO A 66 -10.58 -2.48 -12.02
CA PRO A 66 -10.31 -1.22 -12.69
C PRO A 66 -9.71 -0.20 -11.72
N VAL A 67 -8.61 0.41 -12.12
CA VAL A 67 -7.95 1.46 -11.36
C VAL A 67 -8.67 2.78 -11.60
N THR A 68 -9.56 3.12 -10.67
CA THR A 68 -10.34 4.36 -10.69
C THR A 68 -9.88 5.33 -9.62
N ARG A 69 -10.25 6.61 -9.73
CA ARG A 69 -9.95 7.60 -8.68
C ARG A 69 -10.57 7.27 -7.32
N ALA A 70 -11.66 6.48 -7.30
CA ALA A 70 -12.31 6.09 -6.05
C ALA A 70 -11.52 5.01 -5.28
N ALA A 71 -10.67 4.26 -5.99
CA ALA A 71 -9.85 3.19 -5.41
C ALA A 71 -8.43 3.68 -5.05
N LEU A 72 -8.20 4.99 -5.09
CA LEU A 72 -6.89 5.62 -4.95
C LEU A 72 -6.95 6.81 -4.00
N ARG A 73 -5.89 6.98 -3.23
CA ARG A 73 -5.62 8.18 -2.43
C ARG A 73 -4.26 8.77 -2.79
N VAL A 74 -4.07 10.06 -2.55
CA VAL A 74 -2.83 10.77 -2.88
C VAL A 74 -1.94 10.89 -1.66
N VAL A 75 -0.66 10.59 -1.82
CA VAL A 75 0.37 10.76 -0.78
C VAL A 75 1.57 11.51 -1.35
N ASP A 76 2.08 12.47 -0.58
CA ASP A 76 3.34 13.15 -0.86
C ASP A 76 4.53 12.29 -0.43
N VAL A 77 5.31 11.81 -1.39
CA VAL A 77 6.54 11.05 -1.12
C VAL A 77 7.79 11.87 -1.41
N ARG A 78 8.78 11.69 -0.54
CA ARG A 78 10.14 12.20 -0.72
C ARG A 78 10.98 11.07 -1.27
N MET A 79 11.20 11.05 -2.58
CA MET A 79 12.05 10.04 -3.21
C MET A 79 13.04 10.70 -4.17
N SER A 80 14.31 10.32 -4.03
CA SER A 80 15.41 10.92 -4.80
C SER A 80 15.50 10.41 -6.24
N ALA A 81 14.96 9.21 -6.54
CA ALA A 81 14.96 8.62 -7.88
C ALA A 81 13.85 7.55 -8.04
N GLY A 82 13.40 7.32 -9.27
CA GLY A 82 12.51 6.21 -9.61
C GLY A 82 11.01 6.47 -9.42
N LEU A 83 10.61 7.73 -9.23
CA LEU A 83 9.19 8.13 -9.18
C LEU A 83 8.45 7.82 -10.49
N ASP A 84 9.16 7.80 -11.62
CA ASP A 84 8.58 7.50 -12.93
C ASP A 84 8.03 6.07 -13.05
N ARG A 85 8.38 5.17 -12.11
CA ARG A 85 7.81 3.81 -12.04
C ARG A 85 6.44 3.77 -11.38
N TYR A 86 6.03 4.84 -10.70
CA TYR A 86 4.76 4.91 -9.97
C TYR A 86 3.78 5.84 -10.69
N LEU A 87 2.49 5.62 -10.46
CA LEU A 87 1.46 6.56 -10.91
C LEU A 87 1.55 7.85 -10.10
N ARG A 88 1.92 8.94 -10.77
CA ARG A 88 1.95 10.27 -10.15
C ARG A 88 0.57 10.89 -10.15
N ALA A 89 0.28 11.66 -9.10
CA ALA A 89 -1.01 12.32 -8.92
C ALA A 89 -1.02 13.77 -9.42
N ASP A 90 0.12 14.28 -9.91
CA ASP A 90 0.22 15.53 -10.67
C ASP A 90 -0.02 15.35 -12.18
N GLU A 91 -0.25 14.12 -12.62
CA GLU A 91 -0.61 13.75 -13.99
C GLU A 91 -2.06 13.23 -14.05
N GLU A 92 -2.68 13.30 -15.22
CA GLU A 92 -4.02 12.74 -15.40
C GLU A 92 -3.97 11.20 -15.38
N LEU A 93 -4.91 10.59 -14.63
CA LEU A 93 -4.99 9.14 -14.51
C LEU A 93 -5.38 8.52 -15.86
N PRO A 94 -4.55 7.63 -16.44
CA PRO A 94 -4.90 6.98 -17.70
C PRO A 94 -6.16 6.13 -17.54
N SER A 95 -7.08 6.24 -18.50
CA SER A 95 -8.31 5.46 -18.52
C SER A 95 -8.05 4.01 -18.94
N GLY A 96 -8.85 3.08 -18.43
CA GLY A 96 -8.83 1.67 -18.85
C GLY A 96 -7.73 0.82 -18.20
N LEU A 97 -7.00 1.37 -17.23
CA LEU A 97 -6.03 0.61 -16.44
C LEU A 97 -6.75 -0.36 -15.51
N VAL A 98 -6.26 -1.59 -15.47
CA VAL A 98 -6.61 -2.60 -14.48
C VAL A 98 -5.36 -3.06 -13.73
N ALA A 99 -5.54 -3.49 -12.49
CA ALA A 99 -4.48 -4.13 -11.73
C ALA A 99 -4.15 -5.50 -12.36
N GLN A 100 -2.86 -5.81 -12.53
CA GLN A 100 -2.38 -7.12 -13.00
C GLN A 100 -1.87 -8.01 -11.85
N ARG A 101 -1.68 -7.42 -10.68
CA ARG A 101 -1.23 -8.07 -9.45
C ARG A 101 -1.99 -7.47 -8.28
N VAL A 102 -1.92 -8.12 -7.13
CA VAL A 102 -2.41 -7.51 -5.89
C VAL A 102 -1.58 -6.26 -5.58
N VAL A 103 -2.25 -5.15 -5.28
CA VAL A 103 -1.65 -3.95 -4.70
C VAL A 103 -2.27 -3.79 -3.32
N ALA A 104 -1.45 -3.87 -2.27
CA ALA A 104 -1.96 -3.81 -0.91
C ALA A 104 -2.50 -2.41 -0.58
N ASP A 105 -3.40 -2.35 0.41
CA ASP A 105 -3.89 -1.06 0.93
C ASP A 105 -2.71 -0.17 1.37
N GLY A 106 -2.72 1.08 0.90
CA GLY A 106 -1.66 2.05 1.14
C GLY A 106 -0.34 1.80 0.39
N GLU A 107 -0.25 0.76 -0.44
CA GLU A 107 0.92 0.53 -1.31
C GLU A 107 0.97 1.59 -2.43
N LEU A 108 2.18 2.03 -2.76
CA LEU A 108 2.43 2.89 -3.93
C LEU A 108 2.09 2.14 -5.21
N VAL A 109 1.23 2.72 -6.05
CA VAL A 109 0.77 2.05 -7.27
C VAL A 109 1.87 2.11 -8.33
N SER A 110 2.56 0.98 -8.53
CA SER A 110 3.56 0.83 -9.59
C SER A 110 2.89 0.65 -10.96
N ARG A 111 3.38 1.39 -11.96
CA ARG A 111 2.98 1.25 -13.38
C ARG A 111 3.22 -0.17 -13.91
N SER A 112 4.24 -0.87 -13.41
CA SER A 112 4.52 -2.26 -13.81
C SER A 112 3.47 -3.26 -13.32
N GLY A 113 2.67 -2.89 -12.32
CA GLY A 113 1.57 -3.70 -11.80
C GLY A 113 0.24 -3.45 -12.52
N LEU A 114 0.22 -2.59 -13.56
CA LEU A 114 -0.99 -2.17 -14.26
C LEU A 114 -0.94 -2.55 -15.73
N GLY A 115 -2.09 -2.72 -16.35
CA GLY A 115 -2.22 -2.90 -17.80
C GLY A 115 -3.66 -2.81 -18.25
N ASP A 116 -3.95 -3.28 -19.46
CA ASP A 116 -5.29 -3.13 -20.06
C ASP A 116 -6.23 -4.30 -19.72
N ARG A 117 -5.67 -5.44 -19.29
CA ARG A 117 -6.43 -6.65 -18.94
C ARG A 117 -5.66 -7.56 -17.99
N SER A 118 -6.38 -8.29 -17.15
CA SER A 118 -5.84 -9.38 -16.34
C SER A 118 -5.96 -10.73 -17.07
N THR A 119 -5.01 -11.62 -16.84
CA THR A 119 -5.05 -13.02 -17.32
C THR A 119 -5.77 -13.95 -16.34
N MET A 120 -6.04 -13.49 -15.12
CA MET A 120 -6.76 -14.27 -14.10
C MET A 120 -8.24 -14.42 -14.45
N ARG A 121 -8.87 -15.44 -13.87
CA ARG A 121 -10.30 -15.73 -14.01
C ARG A 121 -10.95 -15.73 -12.64
N SER A 122 -12.00 -14.94 -12.48
CA SER A 122 -12.83 -14.95 -11.28
C SER A 122 -13.72 -16.18 -11.28
N VAL A 123 -13.69 -16.93 -10.18
CA VAL A 123 -14.56 -18.08 -9.93
C VAL A 123 -15.26 -17.90 -8.60
N THR A 124 -16.58 -18.02 -8.62
CA THR A 124 -17.43 -17.96 -7.43
C THR A 124 -17.47 -19.31 -6.75
N LEU A 125 -17.03 -19.36 -5.49
CA LEU A 125 -16.94 -20.58 -4.68
C LEU A 125 -17.87 -20.45 -3.46
N PRO A 126 -18.88 -21.32 -3.34
CA PRO A 126 -19.65 -21.42 -2.10
C PRO A 126 -18.81 -22.14 -1.06
N ILE A 127 -18.50 -21.47 0.05
CA ILE A 127 -17.75 -22.06 1.16
C ILE A 127 -18.71 -22.35 2.32
N SER A 128 -18.65 -23.60 2.77
CA SER A 128 -19.40 -24.07 3.93
C SER A 128 -18.56 -23.85 5.19
N GLY A 129 -19.12 -23.12 6.16
CA GLY A 129 -18.48 -22.88 7.46
C GLY A 129 -17.91 -21.47 7.62
N GLY A 130 -17.29 -21.24 8.78
CA GLY A 130 -16.69 -19.94 9.11
C GLY A 130 -15.41 -19.70 8.32
N VAL A 131 -15.35 -18.56 7.65
CA VAL A 131 -14.15 -18.10 6.94
C VAL A 131 -13.22 -17.39 7.93
N SER A 132 -11.92 -17.70 7.87
CA SER A 132 -10.92 -17.03 8.71
C SER A 132 -10.87 -15.53 8.40
N GLU A 133 -10.65 -14.68 9.40
CA GLU A 133 -10.39 -13.24 9.20
C GLU A 133 -9.19 -12.95 8.28
N ARG A 134 -8.31 -13.94 8.08
CA ARG A 134 -7.22 -13.89 7.09
C ARG A 134 -7.69 -14.02 5.65
N ILE A 135 -8.96 -14.28 5.38
CA ILE A 135 -9.51 -14.29 4.02
C ILE A 135 -10.20 -12.95 3.81
N ARG A 136 -9.53 -12.09 3.04
CA ARG A 136 -9.96 -10.74 2.69
C ARG A 136 -9.51 -10.43 1.26
N PRO A 137 -10.08 -9.44 0.56
CA PRO A 137 -9.63 -9.05 -0.76
C PRO A 137 -8.10 -8.86 -0.81
N GLY A 138 -7.46 -9.39 -1.85
CA GLY A 138 -6.01 -9.39 -2.04
C GLY A 138 -5.24 -10.43 -1.21
N ALA A 139 -5.91 -11.20 -0.34
CA ALA A 139 -5.27 -12.31 0.36
C ALA A 139 -4.91 -13.45 -0.60
N VAL A 140 -3.83 -14.14 -0.29
CA VAL A 140 -3.41 -15.36 -0.98
C VAL A 140 -3.82 -16.57 -0.14
N ALA A 141 -4.31 -17.62 -0.80
CA ALA A 141 -4.72 -18.88 -0.16
C ALA A 141 -4.50 -20.06 -1.12
N ASP A 142 -4.59 -21.27 -0.58
CA ASP A 142 -4.65 -22.50 -1.37
C ASP A 142 -6.10 -22.99 -1.43
N LEU A 143 -6.50 -23.49 -2.59
CA LEU A 143 -7.81 -24.05 -2.83
C LEU A 143 -7.75 -25.57 -2.86
N TRP A 144 -8.57 -26.19 -2.00
CA TRP A 144 -8.61 -27.63 -1.79
C TRP A 144 -10.02 -28.17 -2.05
N PHE A 145 -10.09 -29.38 -2.58
CA PHE A 145 -11.32 -30.17 -2.67
C PHE A 145 -11.31 -31.27 -1.61
N VAL A 146 -12.41 -31.42 -0.89
CA VAL A 146 -12.63 -32.43 0.13
C VAL A 146 -13.84 -33.29 -0.30
N PRO A 147 -13.62 -34.50 -0.83
CA PRO A 147 -14.70 -35.37 -1.27
C PRO A 147 -15.65 -35.78 -0.13
N ASP A 148 -16.95 -35.87 -0.42
CA ASP A 148 -17.95 -36.36 0.53
C ASP A 148 -17.70 -37.85 0.81
N GLY A 149 -17.13 -38.16 1.99
CA GLY A 149 -16.75 -39.53 2.40
C GLY A 149 -15.28 -39.73 2.76
N GLY A 150 -14.46 -38.67 2.70
CA GLY A 150 -13.09 -38.69 3.23
C GLY A 150 -13.04 -38.76 4.77
N PRO A 151 -11.93 -39.25 5.37
CA PRO A 151 -11.81 -39.53 6.81
C PRO A 151 -11.87 -38.32 7.76
N GLY A 152 -12.17 -37.10 7.28
CA GLY A 152 -12.14 -35.85 8.06
C GLY A 152 -13.49 -35.25 8.46
N ALA A 153 -14.63 -35.80 8.00
CA ALA A 153 -15.93 -35.11 8.09
C ALA A 153 -16.77 -35.37 9.36
N ALA A 154 -16.22 -35.96 10.45
CA ALA A 154 -17.00 -36.17 11.68
C ALA A 154 -16.18 -36.06 12.99
N PRO A 155 -16.60 -35.23 13.96
CA PRO A 155 -16.13 -35.33 15.34
C PRO A 155 -16.91 -36.44 16.06
N GLY A 156 -16.37 -37.66 16.03
CA GLY A 156 -16.88 -38.77 16.84
C GLY A 156 -17.14 -40.04 16.04
N GLY A 157 -16.15 -40.93 15.96
CA GLY A 157 -16.35 -42.23 15.34
C GLY A 157 -15.10 -43.10 15.43
N THR A 158 -15.22 -44.21 16.13
CA THR A 158 -14.19 -45.20 16.44
C THR A 158 -13.46 -45.76 15.22
N ARG A 159 -12.15 -45.92 15.39
CA ARG A 159 -11.19 -46.62 14.51
C ARG A 159 -11.75 -47.98 14.04
N GLY A 160 -11.96 -48.10 12.73
CA GLY A 160 -12.37 -49.32 12.03
C GLY A 160 -11.73 -49.37 10.64
N THR A 161 -11.17 -50.52 10.29
CA THR A 161 -10.33 -50.77 9.12
C THR A 161 -11.14 -50.88 7.82
N SER A 162 -10.91 -49.96 6.87
CA SER A 162 -11.15 -50.18 5.43
C SER A 162 -10.53 -49.03 4.62
N SER A 163 -9.51 -49.37 3.81
CA SER A 163 -8.89 -48.50 2.82
C SER A 163 -9.89 -48.08 1.73
N GLY A 164 -9.93 -46.79 1.37
CA GLY A 164 -10.74 -46.29 0.25
C GLY A 164 -11.41 -44.92 0.43
N GLY A 165 -11.12 -44.18 1.52
CA GLY A 165 -11.57 -42.79 1.63
C GLY A 165 -10.74 -41.89 0.71
N SER A 166 -11.37 -41.18 -0.21
CA SER A 166 -10.71 -40.19 -1.06
C SER A 166 -10.06 -39.12 -0.18
N GLU A 167 -8.74 -38.94 -0.34
CA GLU A 167 -7.96 -37.93 0.37
C GLU A 167 -8.26 -36.53 -0.21
N PRO A 168 -8.19 -35.44 0.59
CA PRO A 168 -8.27 -34.09 0.06
C PRO A 168 -7.24 -33.84 -1.04
N ASP A 169 -7.66 -33.15 -2.10
CA ASP A 169 -6.81 -32.83 -3.25
C ASP A 169 -6.63 -31.32 -3.42
N THR A 170 -5.43 -30.90 -3.80
CA THR A 170 -5.11 -29.48 -4.04
C THR A 170 -5.56 -29.11 -5.46
N LEU A 171 -6.51 -28.19 -5.57
CA LEU A 171 -7.02 -27.73 -6.87
C LEU A 171 -6.13 -26.66 -7.48
N ALA A 172 -5.70 -25.70 -6.65
CA ALA A 172 -4.85 -24.58 -7.03
C ALA A 172 -4.13 -24.03 -5.80
N GLU A 173 -2.86 -23.70 -5.97
CA GLU A 173 -2.04 -23.02 -4.96
C GLU A 173 -1.99 -21.52 -5.26
N ASP A 174 -1.72 -20.71 -4.23
CA ASP A 174 -1.51 -19.26 -4.35
C ASP A 174 -2.65 -18.50 -5.08
N VAL A 175 -3.90 -18.93 -4.90
CA VAL A 175 -5.07 -18.23 -5.43
C VAL A 175 -5.30 -16.91 -4.69
N VAL A 176 -5.74 -15.89 -5.43
CA VAL A 176 -6.01 -14.56 -4.87
C VAL A 176 -7.50 -14.41 -4.58
N ILE A 177 -7.84 -13.96 -3.37
CA ILE A 177 -9.21 -13.61 -3.02
C ILE A 177 -9.55 -12.26 -3.66
N GLU A 178 -10.50 -12.27 -4.59
CA GLU A 178 -11.03 -11.06 -5.23
C GLU A 178 -11.96 -10.32 -4.27
N GLN A 179 -12.99 -11.04 -3.81
CA GLN A 179 -14.05 -10.50 -2.98
C GLN A 179 -14.56 -11.57 -2.01
N VAL A 180 -15.05 -11.11 -0.86
CA VAL A 180 -15.66 -11.95 0.16
C VAL A 180 -17.07 -11.43 0.38
N GLU A 181 -18.06 -12.22 0.00
CA GLU A 181 -19.47 -11.92 0.24
C GLU A 181 -19.96 -12.75 1.43
N VAL A 182 -20.10 -12.08 2.57
CA VAL A 182 -20.74 -12.67 3.75
C VAL A 182 -22.21 -12.28 3.71
N PRO A 183 -23.15 -13.25 3.75
CA PRO A 183 -24.57 -12.92 3.79
C PRO A 183 -24.91 -12.18 5.10
N ASP A 184 -25.17 -10.88 4.99
CA ASP A 184 -25.65 -10.06 6.10
C ASP A 184 -27.17 -10.27 6.30
N GLY A 185 -27.55 -10.91 7.40
CA GLY A 185 -28.96 -11.04 7.77
C GLY A 185 -29.21 -11.88 9.02
N ALA A 186 -29.96 -11.32 9.98
CA ALA A 186 -30.29 -11.95 11.27
C ALA A 186 -31.21 -13.19 11.18
N LEU A 187 -31.53 -13.68 9.98
CA LEU A 187 -32.50 -14.76 9.75
C LEU A 187 -31.96 -15.92 8.87
N VAL A 188 -30.65 -15.97 8.58
CA VAL A 188 -30.05 -17.06 7.78
C VAL A 188 -29.42 -18.09 8.71
N VAL A 189 -30.07 -19.25 8.87
CA VAL A 189 -29.69 -20.34 9.81
C VAL A 189 -28.51 -21.19 9.30
N ALA A 190 -27.97 -20.90 8.11
CA ALA A 190 -26.70 -21.46 7.64
C ALA A 190 -26.09 -20.49 6.62
N GLY A 191 -25.28 -19.53 7.08
CA GLY A 191 -24.65 -18.56 6.19
C GLY A 191 -23.61 -19.25 5.30
N THR A 192 -23.92 -19.43 4.02
CA THR A 192 -22.92 -19.82 3.02
C THR A 192 -22.13 -18.57 2.64
N THR A 193 -20.85 -18.53 2.99
CA THR A 193 -19.99 -17.42 2.56
C THR A 193 -19.63 -17.66 1.11
N THR A 194 -19.81 -16.65 0.27
CA THR A 194 -19.46 -16.74 -1.15
C THR A 194 -18.12 -16.05 -1.36
N LEU A 195 -17.13 -16.80 -1.85
CA LEU A 195 -15.81 -16.26 -2.15
C LEU A 195 -15.66 -16.13 -3.67
N HIS A 196 -15.18 -14.97 -4.10
CA HIS A 196 -14.72 -14.78 -5.46
C HIS A 196 -13.21 -14.96 -5.44
N VAL A 197 -12.73 -15.96 -6.17
CA VAL A 197 -11.33 -16.36 -6.18
C VAL A 197 -10.79 -16.23 -7.59
N LEU A 198 -9.67 -15.55 -7.72
CA LEU A 198 -8.92 -15.41 -8.95
C LEU A 198 -8.00 -16.62 -9.11
N VAL A 199 -8.22 -17.34 -10.20
CA VAL A 199 -7.43 -18.51 -10.59
C VAL A 199 -6.76 -18.26 -11.93
N GLU A 200 -5.61 -18.88 -12.13
CA GLU A 200 -4.97 -18.91 -13.45
C GLU A 200 -5.83 -19.70 -14.44
N GLN A 201 -5.75 -19.31 -15.71
CA GLN A 201 -6.54 -19.94 -16.77
C GLN A 201 -6.29 -21.45 -16.89
N ASP A 202 -5.08 -21.92 -16.58
CA ASP A 202 -4.71 -23.33 -16.67
C ASP A 202 -5.25 -24.17 -15.50
N ALA A 203 -5.53 -23.55 -14.35
CA ALA A 203 -6.16 -24.20 -13.20
C ALA A 203 -7.69 -24.27 -13.32
N LEU A 204 -8.30 -23.42 -14.15
CA LEU A 204 -9.74 -23.28 -14.29
C LEU A 204 -10.48 -24.60 -14.58
N PRO A 205 -10.02 -25.49 -15.50
CA PRO A 205 -10.72 -26.75 -15.75
C PRO A 205 -10.78 -27.67 -14.53
N ARG A 206 -9.74 -27.68 -13.69
CA ARG A 206 -9.71 -28.49 -12.46
C ARG A 206 -10.69 -27.95 -11.43
N VAL A 207 -10.71 -26.64 -11.23
CA VAL A 207 -11.62 -25.98 -10.27
C VAL A 207 -13.08 -26.18 -10.69
N LEU A 208 -13.40 -25.99 -11.97
CA LEU A 208 -14.75 -26.21 -12.49
C LEU A 208 -15.17 -27.69 -12.45
N GLY A 209 -14.24 -28.62 -12.64
CA GLY A 209 -14.48 -30.05 -12.48
C GLY A 209 -14.86 -30.39 -11.04
N ALA A 210 -14.09 -29.90 -10.06
CA ALA A 210 -14.34 -30.13 -8.64
C ALA A 210 -15.67 -29.51 -8.17
N LEU A 211 -16.08 -28.36 -8.72
CA LEU A 211 -17.40 -27.76 -8.46
C LEU A 211 -18.58 -28.62 -8.95
N ALA A 212 -18.35 -29.52 -9.91
CA ALA A 212 -19.36 -30.44 -10.42
C ALA A 212 -19.37 -31.79 -9.66
N GLU A 213 -18.37 -32.05 -8.81
CA GLU A 213 -18.25 -33.28 -8.04
C GLU A 213 -18.90 -33.15 -6.64
N PRO A 214 -19.44 -34.26 -6.09
CA PRO A 214 -19.96 -34.27 -4.73
C PRO A 214 -18.81 -34.15 -3.71
N GLY A 215 -18.75 -33.00 -3.03
CA GLY A 215 -17.73 -32.68 -2.04
C GLY A 215 -17.86 -31.25 -1.55
N SER A 216 -16.89 -30.82 -0.73
CA SER A 216 -16.79 -29.46 -0.24
C SER A 216 -15.46 -28.82 -0.65
N LEU A 217 -15.49 -27.51 -0.88
CA LEU A 217 -14.29 -26.73 -1.14
C LEU A 217 -13.79 -26.11 0.18
N ALA A 218 -12.48 -26.17 0.38
CA ALA A 218 -11.82 -25.53 1.50
C ALA A 218 -10.79 -24.52 0.98
N VAL A 219 -10.79 -23.33 1.59
CA VAL A 219 -9.81 -22.28 1.30
C VAL A 219 -8.89 -22.16 2.51
N VAL A 220 -7.60 -22.42 2.28
CA VAL A 220 -6.59 -22.48 3.34
C VAL A 220 -5.66 -21.27 3.18
N PRO A 221 -5.68 -20.27 4.08
CA PRO A 221 -4.83 -19.11 3.92
C PRO A 221 -3.36 -19.47 4.15
N VAL A 222 -2.51 -19.15 3.17
CA VAL A 222 -1.07 -19.45 3.22
C VAL A 222 -0.40 -18.69 4.37
N GLY A 223 0.45 -19.42 5.10
CA GLY A 223 1.22 -18.87 6.21
C GLY A 223 2.44 -18.11 5.71
N GLY A 224 2.24 -16.86 5.29
CA GLY A 224 3.32 -15.99 4.88
C GLY A 224 2.93 -14.54 5.09
N ALA A 225 3.59 -13.86 6.03
CA ALA A 225 3.44 -12.42 6.20
C ALA A 225 3.99 -11.73 4.95
N VAL A 226 3.11 -11.12 4.15
CA VAL A 226 3.53 -10.17 3.11
C VAL A 226 4.22 -9.01 3.83
N ARG A 227 5.46 -8.73 3.45
CA ARG A 227 6.34 -7.72 4.02
C ARG A 227 6.35 -6.47 3.15
#